data_AF-A0A963GM84-F1
#
_entry.id   AF-A0A963GM84-F1
#
_cell.length_a   1.000
_cell.length_b   1.000
_cell.length_c   1.000
_cell.angle_alpha   90.00
_cell.angle_beta   90.00
_cell.angle_gamma   90.00
#
_symmetry.space_group_name_H-M   'P 1'
#
loop_
_entity.id
_entity.type
_entity.pdbx_description
1 polymer ?
#
loop_
_entity_poly.entity_id
_entity_poly.type
_entity_poly.pdbx_seq_one_letter_code
_entity_poly.pdbx_strand_id
1 'polypeptide(L)' 'MSYGTAYCGLDAEPAVFELAVRALAEGTSLRATARIVLTDKDTVCAWLDRAARQCRRVMLYLWHDLHVLISHKFSP' A
#
# COMPACT_ATOMS: atom_id res chain seq x y z
N MET A 1 -0.87 -4.14 -16.69
CA MET A 1 -1.52 -5.21 -15.89
C MET A 1 -1.56 -4.77 -14.44
N SER A 2 -2.75 -4.49 -13.88
CA SER A 2 -2.91 -4.00 -12.50
C SER A 2 -3.36 -5.08 -11.51
N TYR A 3 -3.53 -6.33 -11.98
CA TYR A 3 -4.11 -7.39 -11.16
C TYR A 3 -3.22 -7.73 -9.96
N GLY A 4 -3.78 -7.70 -8.75
CA GLY A 4 -3.06 -8.03 -7.51
C GLY A 4 -2.37 -6.85 -6.79
N THR A 5 -2.37 -5.65 -7.36
CA THR A 5 -1.69 -4.47 -6.78
C THR A 5 -2.66 -3.48 -6.13
N ALA A 6 -2.12 -2.46 -5.44
CA ALA A 6 -2.88 -1.32 -4.94
C ALA A 6 -3.55 -0.47 -6.04
N TYR A 7 -3.36 -0.77 -7.33
CA TYR A 7 -3.94 0.01 -8.43
C TYR A 7 -5.21 -0.64 -9.02
N CYS A 8 -5.51 -1.89 -8.65
CA CYS A 8 -6.65 -2.64 -9.15
C CYS A 8 -8.03 -2.04 -8.79
N GLY A 9 -8.75 -1.45 -9.75
CA GLY A 9 -10.03 -0.78 -9.49
C GLY A 9 -9.86 0.56 -8.74
N LEU A 10 -8.70 1.19 -8.89
CA LEU A 10 -8.49 2.56 -8.44
C LEU A 10 -9.25 3.51 -9.39
N ASP A 11 -10.25 4.21 -8.86
CA ASP A 11 -10.98 5.26 -9.59
C ASP A 11 -10.28 6.61 -9.45
N ALA A 12 -8.99 6.64 -9.78
CA ALA A 12 -8.14 7.81 -9.72
C ALA A 12 -6.88 7.61 -10.57
N GLU A 13 -6.26 8.71 -10.97
CA GLU A 13 -4.96 8.65 -11.64
C GLU A 13 -3.90 8.05 -10.71
N PRO A 14 -3.13 7.03 -11.14
CA PRO A 14 -2.15 6.35 -10.30
C PRO A 14 -1.13 7.29 -9.64
N ALA A 15 -0.69 8.33 -10.36
CA ALA A 15 0.24 9.32 -9.84
C ALA A 15 -0.33 10.09 -8.64
N VAL A 16 -1.63 10.38 -8.64
CA VAL A 16 -2.32 11.07 -7.54
C VAL A 16 -2.40 10.18 -6.31
N PHE A 17 -2.72 8.89 -6.52
CA PHE A 17 -2.70 7.89 -5.45
C PHE A 17 -1.29 7.71 -4.86
N GLU A 18 -0.27 7.61 -5.70
CA GLU A 18 1.12 7.47 -5.27
C GLU A 18 1.60 8.69 -4.47
N LEU A 19 1.27 9.90 -4.94
CA LEU A 19 1.57 11.13 -4.23
C LEU A 19 0.89 11.18 -2.85
N ALA A 20 -0.38 10.77 -2.77
CA ALA A 20 -1.10 10.71 -1.50
C ALA A 20 -0.48 9.69 -0.52
N VAL A 21 -0.16 8.49 -0.99
CA VAL A 21 0.47 7.44 -0.16
C VAL A 21 1.85 7.89 0.31
N ARG A 22 2.64 8.52 -0.56
CA ARG A 22 3.95 9.08 -0.21
C ARG A 22 3.83 10.14 0.88
N ALA A 23 2.94 11.12 0.71
CA ALA A 23 2.75 12.18 1.71
C ALA A 23 2.34 11.62 3.08
N LEU A 24 1.46 10.60 3.10
CA LEU A 24 1.07 9.91 4.32
C LEU A 24 2.25 9.18 4.97
N ALA A 25 3.08 8.49 4.18
CA ALA A 25 4.27 7.81 4.67
C ALA A 25 5.32 8.77 5.22
N GLU A 26 5.40 9.99 4.68
CA GLU A 26 6.24 11.09 5.18
C GLU A 26 5.67 11.77 6.45
N GLY A 27 4.52 11.31 6.96
CA GLY A 27 3.92 11.77 8.21
C GLY A 27 2.89 12.89 8.05
N THR A 28 2.49 13.22 6.82
CA THR A 28 1.45 14.21 6.57
C THR A 28 0.10 13.70 7.05
N SER A 29 -0.67 14.56 7.74
CA SER A 29 -2.03 14.19 8.18
C SER A 29 -2.99 13.95 7.01
N LEU A 30 -4.01 13.10 7.19
CA LEU A 30 -5.07 12.83 6.20
C LEU A 30 -5.66 14.10 5.58
N ARG A 31 -5.95 15.11 6.41
CA ARG A 31 -6.52 16.39 5.95
C ARG A 31 -5.53 17.22 5.15
N ALA A 32 -4.25 17.21 5.52
CA ALA A 32 -3.23 17.93 4.76
C ALA A 32 -2.96 17.23 3.42
N THR A 33 -2.88 15.89 3.42
CA THR A 33 -2.74 15.10 2.18
C THR A 33 -3.91 15.35 1.23
N ALA A 34 -5.16 15.35 1.73
CA ALA A 34 -6.35 15.64 0.92
C ALA A 34 -6.27 16.99 0.20
N ARG A 35 -5.71 18.02 0.87
CA ARG A 35 -5.46 19.33 0.25
C ARG A 35 -4.34 19.30 -0.79
N ILE A 36 -3.28 18.52 -0.56
CA ILE A 36 -2.16 18.39 -1.51
C ILE A 36 -2.64 17.76 -2.83
N VAL A 37 -3.47 16.72 -2.74
CA VAL A 37 -3.95 15.98 -3.93
C VAL A 37 -5.32 16.44 -4.43
N LEU A 38 -5.85 17.54 -3.89
CA LEU A 38 -7.12 18.16 -4.30
C LEU A 38 -8.31 17.19 -4.32
N THR A 39 -8.41 16.32 -3.30
CA THR A 39 -9.51 15.35 -3.16
C THR A 39 -10.14 15.43 -1.78
N ASP A 40 -11.24 14.72 -1.55
CA ASP A 40 -11.86 14.64 -0.23
C ASP A 40 -11.06 13.73 0.73
N LYS A 41 -11.15 14.04 2.03
CA LYS A 41 -10.43 13.31 3.09
C LYS A 41 -10.85 11.83 3.16
N ASP A 42 -12.09 11.49 2.83
CA ASP A 42 -12.58 10.12 2.93
C ASP A 42 -12.02 9.25 1.80
N THR A 43 -11.82 9.81 0.60
CA THR A 43 -11.05 9.20 -0.48
C THR A 43 -9.61 8.93 -0.06
N VAL A 44 -8.92 9.89 0.55
CA VAL A 44 -7.55 9.68 1.08
C VAL A 44 -7.53 8.59 2.16
N CYS A 45 -8.55 8.54 3.01
CA CYS A 45 -8.71 7.49 4.03
C CYS A 45 -8.87 6.10 3.40
N ALA A 46 -9.70 5.98 2.35
CA ALA A 46 -9.89 4.75 1.60
C ALA A 46 -8.59 4.31 0.90
N TRP A 47 -7.81 5.25 0.38
CA TRP A 47 -6.50 4.98 -0.22
C TRP A 47 -5.47 4.50 0.81
N LEU A 48 -5.44 5.09 2.01
CA LEU A 48 -4.58 4.63 3.10
C LEU A 48 -4.88 3.18 3.49
N ASP A 49 -6.15 2.88 3.73
CA ASP A 49 -6.62 1.54 4.07
C ASP A 49 -6.29 0.52 2.95
N ARG A 50 -6.47 0.94 1.70
CA ARG A 50 -6.09 0.15 0.52
C ARG A 50 -4.58 -0.12 0.46
N ALA A 51 -3.73 0.87 0.69
CA ALA A 51 -2.28 0.71 0.73
C ALA A 51 -1.86 -0.21 1.91
N ALA A 52 -2.45 -0.02 3.09
CA ALA A 52 -2.18 -0.83 4.28
C ALA A 52 -2.50 -2.32 4.06
N ARG A 53 -3.63 -2.63 3.41
CA ARG A 53 -3.97 -4.02 3.03
C ARG A 53 -2.93 -4.63 2.10
N GLN A 54 -2.40 -3.86 1.16
CA GLN A 54 -1.39 -4.33 0.21
C GLN A 54 -0.06 -4.57 0.93
N CYS A 55 0.38 -3.65 1.79
CA CYS A 55 1.53 -3.86 2.66
C CYS A 55 1.39 -5.13 3.51
N ARG A 56 0.21 -5.37 4.10
CA ARG A 56 -0.07 -6.59 4.87
C ARG A 56 0.02 -7.85 4.00
N ARG A 57 -0.52 -7.84 2.78
CA ARG A 57 -0.43 -8.99 1.86
C ARG A 57 1.01 -9.31 1.49
N VAL A 58 1.80 -8.29 1.15
CA VAL A 58 3.23 -8.44 0.85
C VAL A 58 3.98 -8.98 2.07
N MET A 59 3.72 -8.43 3.27
CA MET A 59 4.35 -8.90 4.51
C MET A 59 4.01 -10.36 4.81
N LEU A 60 2.74 -10.75 4.69
CA LEU A 60 2.31 -12.14 4.91
C LEU A 60 2.92 -13.10 3.89
N TYR A 61 2.98 -12.69 2.63
CA TYR A 61 3.65 -13.46 1.57
C TYR A 61 5.13 -13.66 1.89
N LEU A 62 5.84 -12.57 2.24
CA LEU A 62 7.25 -12.64 2.62
C LEU A 62 7.47 -13.48 3.87
N TRP A 63 6.61 -13.39 4.89
CA TRP A 63 6.73 -14.21 6.10
C TRP A 63 6.50 -15.70 5.85
N HIS A 64 5.54 -16.03 4.98
CA HIS A 64 5.31 -17.41 4.56
C HIS A 64 6.54 -17.97 3.84
N ASP A 65 7.08 -17.23 2.87
CA ASP A 65 8.21 -17.69 2.06
C ASP A 65 9.55 -17.67 2.83
N LEU A 66 9.68 -16.79 3.84
CA LEU A 66 10.85 -16.77 4.73
C LEU A 66 10.97 -18.05 5.55
N HIS A 67 9.85 -18.67 5.95
CA HIS A 67 9.89 -19.98 6.62
C HIS A 67 10.48 -21.07 5.71
N VAL A 68 10.14 -21.05 4.42
CA VAL A 68 10.55 -22.09 3.46
C VAL A 68 12.06 -22.02 3.17
N LEU A 69 12.62 -20.81 3.04
CA LEU A 69 14.05 -20.59 2.78
C LEU A 69 14.95 -20.98 3.98
N ILE A 70 14.47 -20.80 5.21
CA ILE A 70 15.23 -21.18 6.42
C ILE A 70 15.20 -22.70 6.62
N SER A 71 14.07 -23.36 6.35
CA SER A 71 13.99 -24.84 6.41
C SER A 71 14.77 -25.56 5.32
N HIS A 72 14.97 -24.95 4.14
CA HIS A 72 15.75 -25.57 3.06
C HIS A 72 17.28 -25.40 3.22
N LYS A 73 17.72 -24.56 4.17
CA LYS A 73 19.13 -24.36 4.53
C LYS A 73 19.56 -25.19 5.75
N PHE A 74 18.62 -25.87 6.40
CA PHE A 74 18.85 -26.78 7.53
C PHE A 74 18.22 -28.16 7.23
N SER A 75 18.73 -28.83 6.19
CA SER A 75 18.59 -30.29 6.08
C SER A 75 19.99 -30.87 6.33
N PRO A 76 20.17 -31.73 7.35
CA PRO A 76 21.43 -32.44 7.62
C PRO A 76 21.78 -33.44 6.52
#